data_AF-A0A358CT74-F1
#
_entry.id   AF-A0A358CT74-F1
#
_cell.length_a   1.000
_cell.length_b   1.000
_cell.length_c   1.000
_cell.angle_alpha   90.00
_cell.angle_beta   90.00
_cell.angle_gamma   90.00
#
_symmetry.space_group_name_H-M   'P 1'
#
loop_
_entity.id
_entity.type
_entity.pdbx_description
1 polymer ?
#
loop_
_entity_poly.entity_id
_entity_poly.type
_entity_poly.pdbx_seq_one_letter_code
_entity_poly.pdbx_strand_id
1 'polypeptide(L)' 'RGAKYIVVHPYFLAPGRHWHEHIPELARMAAQKHPQTACVVTPPLGIHDAMVDIMATRIENALSPTSEITHE' A
#
# COMPACT_ATOMS: atom_id res chain seq x y z
N ARG A 1 -21.76 -14.09 -2.08
CA ARG A 1 -21.99 -13.23 -0.88
C ARG A 1 -21.13 -11.97 -1.05
N GLY A 2 -21.69 -10.78 -0.85
CA GLY A 2 -20.96 -9.50 -1.00
C GLY A 2 -20.23 -9.06 0.27
N ALA A 3 -19.24 -8.18 0.13
CA ALA A 3 -18.53 -7.59 1.27
C ALA A 3 -19.39 -6.55 1.99
N LYS A 4 -19.34 -6.54 3.32
CA LYS A 4 -20.01 -5.52 4.17
C LYS A 4 -19.13 -4.30 4.45
N TYR A 5 -17.82 -4.46 4.32
CA TYR A 5 -16.82 -3.45 4.64
C TYR A 5 -15.66 -3.56 3.65
N ILE A 6 -15.23 -2.43 3.10
CA ILE A 6 -14.12 -2.31 2.15
C ILE A 6 -13.14 -1.28 2.69
N VAL A 7 -11.86 -1.64 2.73
CA VAL A 7 -10.75 -0.74 3.07
C VAL A 7 -9.94 -0.50 1.80
N VAL A 8 -9.81 0.75 1.39
CA VAL A 8 -8.94 1.18 0.30
C VAL A 8 -7.66 1.72 0.91
N HIS A 9 -6.56 1.00 0.73
CA HIS A 9 -5.23 1.39 1.22
C HIS A 9 -4.34 1.80 0.04
N PRO A 10 -3.96 3.09 -0.09
CA PRO A 10 -3.07 3.54 -1.16
C PRO A 10 -1.63 3.06 -0.93
N TYR A 11 -1.08 2.26 -1.86
CA TYR A 11 0.30 1.78 -1.79
C TYR A 11 1.29 2.83 -2.33
N PHE A 12 1.44 3.95 -1.60
CA PHE A 12 2.36 5.04 -1.94
C PHE A 12 3.32 5.35 -0.80
N LEU A 13 4.61 5.50 -1.11
CA LEU A 13 5.66 5.81 -0.13
C LEU A 13 5.69 7.28 0.30
N ALA A 14 5.17 8.18 -0.53
CA ALA A 14 5.15 9.61 -0.24
C ALA A 14 3.77 10.21 -0.60
N PRO A 15 3.30 11.20 0.17
CA PRO A 15 2.08 11.91 -0.17
C PRO A 15 2.30 12.78 -1.42
N GLY A 16 1.88 12.29 -2.59
CA GLY A 16 1.73 13.14 -3.79
C GLY A 16 0.54 14.10 -3.66
N ARG A 17 0.56 15.24 -4.36
CA ARG A 17 -0.48 16.29 -4.26
C ARG A 17 -1.93 15.79 -4.50
N HIS A 18 -2.07 14.63 -5.14
CA HIS A 18 -3.33 14.05 -5.60
C HIS A 18 -3.96 13.01 -4.66
N TRP A 19 -3.27 12.52 -3.62
CA TRP A 19 -3.80 11.41 -2.82
C TRP A 19 -4.94 11.83 -1.88
N HIS A 20 -4.90 13.05 -1.33
CA HIS A 20 -5.92 13.55 -0.41
C HIS A 20 -7.27 13.83 -1.08
N GLU A 21 -7.29 14.01 -2.40
CA GLU A 21 -8.48 14.47 -3.12
C GLU A 21 -9.06 13.36 -4.01
N HIS A 22 -8.26 12.82 -4.95
CA HIS A 22 -8.82 11.96 -6.00
C HIS A 22 -9.15 10.55 -5.51
N ILE A 23 -8.32 9.94 -4.67
CA ILE A 23 -8.59 8.58 -4.20
C ILE A 23 -9.84 8.51 -3.32
N PRO A 24 -10.01 9.39 -2.31
CA PRO A 24 -11.25 9.45 -1.55
C PRO A 24 -12.48 9.66 -2.42
N GLU A 25 -12.39 10.56 -3.42
CA GLU A 25 -13.51 10.84 -4.30
C GLU A 25 -13.88 9.63 -5.18
N LEU A 26 -12.89 8.98 -5.80
CA LEU A 26 -13.13 7.78 -6.60
C LEU A 26 -13.71 6.64 -5.75
N ALA A 27 -13.20 6.44 -4.53
CA ALA A 27 -13.72 5.45 -3.61
C ALA A 27 -15.17 5.74 -3.19
N ARG A 28 -15.50 7.02 -2.94
CA ARG A 28 -16.85 7.49 -2.63
C ARG A 28 -17.81 7.25 -3.81
N MET A 29 -17.41 7.63 -5.02
CA MET A 29 -18.21 7.40 -6.25
C MET A 29 -18.47 5.91 -6.50
N ALA A 30 -17.48 5.05 -6.27
CA ALA A 30 -17.66 3.61 -6.39
C ALA A 30 -18.63 3.07 -5.32
N ALA A 31 -18.51 3.55 -4.07
CA ALA A 31 -19.35 3.12 -2.96
C ALA A 31 -20.83 3.51 -3.11
N GLN A 32 -21.15 4.57 -3.87
CA GLN A 32 -22.54 4.96 -4.17
C GLN A 32 -23.36 3.84 -4.82
N LYS A 33 -22.72 2.92 -5.56
CA LYS A 33 -23.38 1.77 -6.19
C LYS A 33 -23.74 0.67 -5.18
N HIS A 34 -23.25 0.75 -3.95
CA HIS A 34 -23.36 -0.27 -2.92
C HIS A 34 -23.65 0.36 -1.53
N PRO A 35 -24.84 0.95 -1.31
CA PRO A 35 -25.16 1.70 -0.10
C PRO A 35 -25.15 0.88 1.20
N GLN A 36 -25.20 -0.46 1.10
CA GLN A 36 -25.13 -1.39 2.24
C GLN A 36 -23.70 -1.81 2.60
N THR A 37 -22.70 -1.35 1.84
CA THR A 37 -21.28 -1.66 2.04
C THR A 37 -20.56 -0.42 2.54
N ALA A 38 -19.98 -0.49 3.73
CA ALA A 38 -19.12 0.58 4.22
C ALA A 38 -17.79 0.60 3.47
N CYS A 39 -17.30 1.80 3.15
CA CYS A 39 -16.04 2.01 2.43
C CYS A 39 -15.22 3.07 3.18
N VAL A 40 -13.95 2.76 3.46
CA VAL A 40 -13.00 3.69 4.09
C VAL A 40 -11.71 3.76 3.29
N VAL A 41 -11.12 4.94 3.23
CA VAL A 41 -9.79 5.15 2.64
C VAL A 41 -8.82 5.47 3.77
N THR A 42 -7.70 4.75 3.83
CA THR A 42 -6.65 5.03 4.81
C THR A 42 -5.66 6.06 4.26
N PRO A 43 -4.80 6.65 5.11
CA PRO A 43 -3.57 7.28 4.64
C PRO A 43 -2.72 6.31 3.81
N PRO A 44 -1.86 6.82 2.90
CA PRO A 44 -0.85 6.00 2.23
C PRO A 44 0.18 5.50 3.25
N LEU A 45 1.05 4.56 2.84
CA LEU A 45 2.16 4.08 3.68
C LEU A 45 2.98 5.23 4.28
N GLY A 46 3.36 6.21 3.43
CA GLY A 46 4.09 7.38 3.88
C GLY A 46 5.44 7.05 4.54
N ILE A 47 5.89 7.95 5.41
CA ILE A 47 7.06 7.74 6.26
C ILE A 47 6.61 6.95 7.48
N HIS A 48 6.87 5.65 7.46
CA HIS A 48 6.55 4.72 8.55
C HIS A 48 7.83 4.02 9.01
N ASP A 49 8.00 3.80 10.31
CA ASP A 49 9.25 3.25 10.87
C ASP A 49 9.61 1.89 10.27
N ALA A 50 8.62 1.01 10.08
CA ALA A 50 8.82 -0.28 9.38
C ALA A 50 9.38 -0.16 7.95
N MET A 51 9.28 1.01 7.30
CA MET A 51 9.91 1.24 6.00
C MET A 51 11.43 1.26 6.12
N VAL A 52 11.97 1.70 7.26
CA VAL A 52 13.41 1.69 7.55
C VAL A 52 13.94 0.27 7.54
N ASP A 53 13.27 -0.65 8.23
CA ASP A 53 13.66 -2.07 8.28
C ASP A 53 13.60 -2.72 6.89
N ILE A 54 12.55 -2.40 6.11
CA ILE A 54 12.42 -2.88 4.72
C ILE A 54 13.57 -2.36 3.86
N MET A 55 13.91 -1.07 3.97
CA MET A 55 15.02 -0.46 3.23
C MET A 55 16.36 -1.08 3.63
N ALA A 56 16.60 -1.29 4.93
CA ALA A 56 17.80 -1.93 5.45
C ALA A 56 17.95 -3.35 4.86
N THR A 57 16.90 -4.16 4.93
CA THR A 57 16.88 -5.51 4.35
C THR A 57 17.21 -5.49 2.85
N ARG A 58 16.66 -4.53 2.09
CA ARG A 58 16.92 -4.41 0.65
C ARG A 58 18.37 -4.04 0.36
N ILE A 59 18.97 -3.16 1.16
CA ILE A 59 20.37 -2.75 1.04
C ILE A 59 21.30 -3.93 1.39
N GLU A 60 21.04 -4.62 2.51
CA GLU A 60 21.80 -5.80 2.93
C GLU A 60 21.79 -6.90 1.86
N ASN A 61 20.64 -7.15 1.24
CA ASN A 61 20.53 -8.10 0.13
C ASN A 61 21.34 -7.69 -1.10
N ALA A 62 21.50 -6.38 -1.36
CA ALA A 62 22.30 -5.88 -2.47
C ALA A 62 23.81 -5.90 -2.18
N LEU A 63 24.19 -5.79 -0.91
CA LEU A 63 25.58 -5.83 -0.44
C LEU A 63 26.10 -7.24 -0.18
N SER A 64 25.20 -8.19 0.06
CA SER A 64 25.55 -9.60 0.13
C SER A 64 26.03 -10.02 -1.26
N PRO A 65 27.33 -10.30 -1.46
CA PRO A 65 27.76 -10.90 -2.72
C PRO A 65 26.97 -12.18 -2.87
N THR A 66 26.41 -12.43 -4.06
CA THR A 66 25.85 -13.74 -4.38
C THR A 66 26.96 -14.78 -4.22
N SER A 67 27.15 -15.29 -3.01
CA SER A 67 27.94 -16.49 -2.75
C SER A 67 27.02 -17.68 -3.06
N GLU A 68 26.95 -17.94 -4.37
CA GLU A 68 26.67 -19.16 -5.14
C GLU A 68 26.12 -20.41 -4.43
N ILE A 69 25.19 -21.14 -5.09
CA ILE A 69 25.28 -22.61 -5.27
C ILE A 69 24.70 -23.02 -6.65
N THR A 70 25.60 -23.35 -7.58
CA THR A 70 25.47 -24.50 -8.49
C THR A 70 25.53 -25.77 -7.65
N HIS A 71 24.62 -26.72 -7.87
CA HIS A 71 24.55 -28.16 -7.48
C HIS A 71 23.04 -28.44 -7.27
N GLU A 72 22.30 -29.16 -8.10
CA GLU A 72 22.54 -30.38 -8.91
C GLU A 72 22.04 -30.23 -10.36
#